data_AF-A0A2V9M7K8-F1
#
_entry.id   AF-A0A2V9M7K8-F1
#
_cell.length_a   1.000
_cell.length_b   1.000
_cell.length_c   1.000
_cell.angle_alpha   90.00
_cell.angle_beta   90.00
_cell.angle_gamma   90.00
#
_symmetry.space_group_name_H-M   'P 1'
#
loop_
_entity.id
_entity.type
_entity.pdbx_description
1 polymer ?
#
loop_
_entity_poly.entity_id
_entity_poly.type
_entity_poly.pdbx_seq_one_letter_code
_entity_poly.pdbx_strand_id
1 'polypeptide(L)'
;GDTPLFFEPGPSRRLAIHVMDLKTRQVSTLPGSEGLYGPRWSPDGRMIAALRAGSETLLVFDLPTRKWTELERIYVGYPSWSRDSTYVYFDSPVGEPGFYRVRVADHKLERLFSLKNVRFADAGSGWTGLAPDDSPLVLRDVGSQEIYALDWEAP
;
A
#
# COMPACT_ATOMS: atom_id res chain seq x y z
N GLY A 1 -4.38 43.59 29.31
CA GLY A 1 -3.78 43.53 27.98
C GLY A 1 -3.66 42.08 27.62
N ASP A 2 -4.50 41.60 26.71
CA ASP A 2 -4.51 40.21 26.28
C ASP A 2 -3.21 39.89 25.54
N THR A 3 -2.50 38.90 26.06
CA THR A 3 -1.32 38.34 25.38
C THR A 3 -1.84 37.27 24.43
N PRO A 4 -1.71 37.41 23.10
CA PRO A 4 -2.13 36.36 22.19
C PRO A 4 -1.22 35.15 22.37
N LEU A 5 -1.81 33.98 22.64
CA LEU A 5 -1.12 32.70 22.60
C LEU A 5 -0.88 32.35 21.12
N PHE A 6 0.36 32.52 20.66
CA PHE A 6 0.79 31.90 19.42
C PHE A 6 0.93 30.39 19.68
N PHE A 7 0.02 29.60 19.13
CA PHE A 7 0.29 28.18 18.89
C PHE A 7 1.38 28.13 17.82
N GLU A 8 2.65 28.01 18.22
CA GLU A 8 3.64 27.47 17.30
C GLU A 8 3.24 26.02 17.03
N PRO A 9 2.87 25.64 15.80
CA PRO A 9 2.72 24.23 15.49
C PRO A 9 4.07 23.57 15.81
N GLY A 10 4.07 22.67 16.80
CA GLY A 10 5.25 21.87 17.12
C GLY A 10 5.80 21.23 15.84
N PRO A 11 7.12 20.96 15.78
CA PRO A 11 7.76 20.54 14.53
C PRO A 11 6.95 19.41 13.90
N SER A 12 6.42 19.67 12.71
CA SER A 12 5.72 18.65 11.94
C SER A 12 6.66 17.46 11.83
N ARG A 13 6.26 16.33 12.42
CA ARG A 13 7.07 15.11 12.37
C ARG A 13 7.17 14.74 10.90
N ARG A 14 8.32 15.03 10.28
CA ARG A 14 8.55 14.70 8.88
C ARG A 14 8.48 13.19 8.77
N LEU A 15 7.50 12.69 8.02
CA LEU A 15 7.40 11.27 7.69
C LEU A 15 8.68 10.87 6.95
N ALA A 16 9.23 9.71 7.31
CA ALA A 16 10.36 9.12 6.61
C ALA A 16 10.27 7.61 6.80
N ILE A 17 10.88 6.87 5.86
CA ILE A 17 10.95 5.41 5.94
C ILE A 17 12.27 5.06 6.63
N HIS A 18 12.17 4.21 7.64
CA HIS A 18 13.34 3.65 8.32
C HIS A 18 13.44 2.15 8.01
N VAL A 19 14.67 1.67 7.80
CA VAL A 19 14.99 0.27 7.55
C VAL A 19 15.81 -0.25 8.72
N MET A 20 15.41 -1.40 9.25
CA MET A 20 16.13 -2.11 10.30
C MET A 20 16.85 -3.32 9.71
N ASP A 21 18.16 -3.37 9.86
CA ASP A 21 18.92 -4.59 9.61
C ASP A 21 18.72 -5.55 10.79
N LEU A 22 18.12 -6.71 10.54
CA LEU A 22 17.76 -7.65 11.61
C LEU A 22 18.95 -8.36 12.24
N LYS A 23 20.09 -8.46 11.53
CA LYS A 23 21.30 -9.13 12.04
C LYS A 23 22.03 -8.23 13.03
N THR A 24 22.18 -6.95 12.69
CA THR A 24 22.92 -5.95 13.45
C THR A 24 22.04 -5.14 14.39
N ARG A 25 20.71 -5.21 14.21
CA ARG A 25 19.70 -4.38 14.88
C ARG A 25 19.88 -2.88 14.65
N GLN A 26 20.64 -2.50 13.63
CA GLN A 26 20.83 -1.11 13.28
C GLN A 26 19.64 -0.59 12.49
N VAL A 27 19.22 0.62 12.81
CA VAL A 27 18.15 1.35 12.12
C VAL A 27 18.77 2.49 11.34
N SER A 28 18.39 2.63 10.08
CA SER A 28 18.81 3.73 9.22
C SER A 28 17.63 4.33 8.47
N THR A 29 17.72 5.60 8.09
CA THR A 29 16.72 6.24 7.22
C THR A 29 16.96 5.82 5.77
N LEU A 30 15.89 5.40 5.08
CA LEU A 30 15.93 5.13 3.66
C LEU A 30 16.15 6.47 2.92
N PRO A 31 17.23 6.62 2.12
CA PRO A 31 17.54 7.91 1.51
C PRO A 31 16.43 8.43 0.62
N GLY A 32 16.16 9.75 0.68
CA GLY A 32 15.15 10.40 -0.15
C GLY A 32 13.71 10.02 0.19
N SER A 33 13.47 9.43 1.37
CA SER A 33 12.14 9.00 1.81
C SER A 33 11.36 10.07 2.59
N GLU A 34 11.88 11.29 2.68
CA GLU A 34 11.23 12.40 3.36
C GLU A 34 9.84 12.67 2.75
N GLY A 35 8.81 12.65 3.60
CA GLY A 35 7.41 12.79 3.20
C GLY A 35 6.77 11.51 2.65
N LEU A 36 7.48 10.38 2.64
CA LEU A 36 6.96 9.08 2.20
C LEU A 36 6.51 8.21 3.37
N TYR A 37 5.51 7.36 3.13
CA TYR A 37 4.96 6.43 4.12
C TYR A 37 4.42 5.14 3.47
N GLY A 38 3.93 4.23 4.30
CA GLY A 38 3.31 2.97 3.88
C GLY A 38 4.24 2.04 3.10
N PRO A 39 5.50 1.81 3.54
CA PRO A 39 6.44 1.01 2.77
C PRO A 39 5.96 -0.43 2.58
N ARG A 40 6.22 -1.00 1.41
CA ARG A 40 5.99 -2.41 1.05
C ARG A 40 7.20 -2.94 0.31
N TRP A 41 7.85 -3.96 0.88
CA TRP A 41 8.93 -4.67 0.21
C TRP A 41 8.39 -5.52 -0.93
N SER A 42 9.09 -5.53 -2.06
CA SER A 42 8.86 -6.52 -3.10
C SER A 42 9.27 -7.92 -2.60
N PRO A 43 8.61 -9.00 -3.04
CA PRO A 43 8.94 -10.36 -2.59
C PRO A 43 10.38 -10.80 -2.83
N ASP A 44 10.98 -10.35 -3.92
CA ASP A 44 12.40 -10.57 -4.25
C ASP A 44 13.38 -9.70 -3.43
N GLY A 45 12.87 -8.80 -2.58
CA GLY A 45 13.67 -7.94 -1.69
C GLY A 45 14.46 -6.84 -2.40
N ARG A 46 14.22 -6.60 -3.70
CA ARG A 46 14.99 -5.63 -4.50
C ARG A 46 14.40 -4.23 -4.50
N MET A 47 13.12 -4.10 -4.17
CA MET A 47 12.40 -2.84 -4.28
C MET A 47 11.53 -2.56 -3.06
N ILE A 48 11.25 -1.27 -2.83
CA ILE A 48 10.32 -0.81 -1.79
C ILE A 48 9.33 0.14 -2.44
N ALA A 49 8.04 -0.22 -2.47
CA ALA A 49 6.97 0.70 -2.83
C ALA A 49 6.61 1.59 -1.64
N ALA A 50 6.30 2.85 -1.89
CA ALA A 50 5.87 3.81 -0.88
C ALA A 50 4.94 4.88 -1.47
N LEU A 51 4.19 5.54 -0.60
CA LEU A 51 3.25 6.60 -0.95
C LEU A 51 3.78 7.95 -0.49
N ARG A 52 3.54 9.00 -1.29
CA ARG A 52 3.72 10.38 -0.85
C ARG A 52 2.50 10.83 -0.05
N ALA A 53 2.72 11.65 1.00
CA ALA A 53 1.67 12.26 1.81
C ALA A 53 0.45 12.68 0.97
N GLY A 54 -0.74 12.17 1.29
CA GLY A 54 -1.97 12.34 0.51
C GLY A 54 -2.41 11.11 -0.29
N SER A 55 -1.59 10.05 -0.37
CA SER A 55 -1.86 8.80 -1.11
C SER A 55 -1.98 8.96 -2.63
N GLU A 56 -1.67 10.13 -3.20
CA GLU A 56 -1.88 10.43 -4.63
C GLU A 56 -0.67 10.13 -5.52
N THR A 57 0.41 9.55 -4.97
CA THR A 57 1.60 9.22 -5.75
C THR A 57 2.22 7.95 -5.23
N LEU A 58 2.37 6.97 -6.11
CA LEU A 58 3.05 5.71 -5.87
C LEU A 58 4.49 5.81 -6.38
N LEU A 59 5.45 5.57 -5.49
CA LEU A 59 6.86 5.54 -5.82
C LEU A 59 7.44 4.17 -5.49
N VAL A 60 8.50 3.80 -6.22
CA VAL A 60 9.32 2.63 -5.93
C VAL A 60 10.77 3.03 -5.76
N PHE A 61 11.39 2.53 -4.70
CA PHE A 61 12.83 2.62 -4.47
C PHE A 61 13.50 1.34 -4.94
N ASP A 62 14.41 1.44 -5.89
CA ASP A 62 15.28 0.34 -6.30
C ASP A 62 16.51 0.30 -5.38
N LEU A 63 16.67 -0.78 -4.61
CA LEU A 63 17.77 -0.93 -3.64
C LEU A 63 19.15 -1.01 -4.30
N PRO A 64 19.35 -1.77 -5.40
CA PRO A 64 20.64 -1.83 -6.09
C PRO A 64 21.16 -0.46 -6.58
N THR A 65 20.29 0.34 -7.18
CA THR A 65 20.64 1.65 -7.77
C THR A 65 20.45 2.81 -6.79
N ARG A 66 19.73 2.58 -5.69
CA ARG A 66 19.36 3.57 -4.67
C ARG A 66 18.59 4.76 -5.25
N LYS A 67 17.68 4.49 -6.18
CA LYS A 67 16.88 5.52 -6.86
C LYS A 67 15.40 5.34 -6.58
N TRP A 68 14.73 6.48 -6.35
CA TRP A 68 13.28 6.55 -6.37
C TRP A 68 12.79 6.80 -7.80
N THR A 69 11.73 6.10 -8.17
CA THR A 69 11.00 6.30 -9.42
C THR A 69 9.53 6.45 -9.09
N GLU A 70 8.90 7.48 -9.65
CA GLU A 70 7.45 7.64 -9.59
C GLU A 70 6.81 6.70 -10.61
N LEU A 71 5.95 5.79 -10.15
CA LEU A 71 5.24 4.87 -11.03
C LEU A 71 3.94 5.48 -11.56
N GLU A 72 3.16 6.14 -10.70
CA GLU A 72 1.85 6.67 -11.07
C GLU A 72 1.37 7.78 -10.12
N ARG A 73 0.56 8.71 -10.66
CA ARG A 73 -0.14 9.76 -9.92
C ARG A 73 -1.63 9.46 -9.85
N ILE A 74 -1.99 8.58 -8.92
CA ILE A 74 -3.35 8.15 -8.65
C ILE A 74 -3.52 7.95 -7.15
N TYR A 75 -4.75 8.04 -6.64
CA TYR A 75 -5.02 7.66 -5.25
C TYR A 75 -4.78 6.15 -5.07
N VAL A 76 -3.93 5.80 -4.10
CA VAL A 76 -3.58 4.41 -3.76
C VAL A 76 -3.99 4.12 -2.32
N GLY A 77 -4.93 3.18 -2.15
CA GLY A 77 -5.41 2.71 -0.84
C GLY A 77 -4.49 1.67 -0.21
N TYR A 78 -4.60 0.41 -0.66
CA TYR A 78 -3.90 -0.74 -0.08
C TYR A 78 -2.91 -1.38 -1.08
N PRO A 79 -1.71 -0.81 -1.26
CA PRO A 79 -0.74 -1.34 -2.21
C PRO A 79 -0.20 -2.70 -1.75
N SER A 80 -0.09 -3.62 -2.71
CA SER A 80 0.50 -4.96 -2.54
C SER A 80 1.29 -5.35 -3.78
N TRP A 81 2.40 -6.05 -3.59
CA TRP A 81 3.24 -6.53 -4.69
C TRP A 81 2.70 -7.84 -5.25
N SER A 82 2.82 -8.03 -6.57
CA SER A 82 2.72 -9.37 -7.16
C SER A 82 3.81 -10.28 -6.59
N ARG A 83 3.54 -11.59 -6.55
CA ARG A 83 4.50 -12.58 -6.08
C ARG A 83 5.82 -12.58 -6.86
N ASP A 84 5.77 -12.27 -8.15
CA ASP A 84 6.93 -12.21 -9.05
C ASP A 84 7.65 -10.84 -9.04
N SER A 85 7.25 -9.91 -8.17
CA SER A 85 7.78 -8.54 -8.07
C SER A 85 7.60 -7.67 -9.33
N THR A 86 6.75 -8.06 -10.30
CA THR A 86 6.58 -7.29 -11.55
C THR A 86 5.49 -6.22 -11.50
N TYR A 87 4.52 -6.35 -10.60
CA TYR A 87 3.39 -5.43 -10.45
C TYR A 87 3.21 -4.94 -9.01
N VAL A 88 2.62 -3.76 -8.89
CA VAL A 88 1.98 -3.28 -7.65
C VAL A 88 0.48 -3.16 -7.88
N TYR A 89 -0.30 -3.91 -7.11
CA TYR A 89 -1.76 -3.89 -7.09
C TYR A 89 -2.27 -2.95 -6.01
N PHE A 90 -3.41 -2.30 -6.26
CA PHE A 90 -4.05 -1.41 -5.31
C PHE A 90 -5.51 -1.12 -5.69
N ASP A 91 -6.32 -0.73 -4.72
CA ASP A 91 -7.60 -0.07 -4.94
C ASP A 91 -7.43 1.44 -5.08
N SER A 92 -8.30 2.05 -5.88
CA SER A 92 -8.46 3.49 -5.97
C SER A 92 -9.95 3.84 -5.90
N PRO A 93 -10.41 4.64 -4.91
CA PRO A 93 -11.80 5.06 -4.78
C PRO A 93 -12.10 6.39 -5.49
N VAL A 94 -11.09 7.09 -6.00
CA VAL A 94 -11.21 8.44 -6.59
C VAL A 94 -11.18 8.37 -8.12
N GLY A 95 -11.95 9.25 -8.79
CA GLY A 95 -12.01 9.33 -10.25
C GLY A 95 -12.77 8.16 -10.86
N GLU A 96 -12.06 7.10 -11.23
CA GLU A 96 -12.66 5.84 -11.67
C GLU A 96 -12.46 4.76 -10.60
N PRO A 97 -13.44 4.54 -9.69
CA PRO A 97 -13.30 3.56 -8.63
C PRO A 97 -12.99 2.17 -9.16
N GLY A 98 -11.87 1.57 -8.75
CA GLY A 98 -11.40 0.34 -9.36
C GLY A 98 -10.27 -0.33 -8.59
N PHE A 99 -10.07 -1.61 -8.90
CA PHE A 99 -8.87 -2.34 -8.53
C PHE A 99 -7.91 -2.31 -9.72
N TYR A 100 -6.68 -1.89 -9.46
CA TYR A 100 -5.67 -1.59 -10.46
C TYR A 100 -4.42 -2.41 -10.19
N ARG A 101 -3.59 -2.51 -11.23
CA ARG A 101 -2.17 -2.85 -11.09
C ARG A 101 -1.34 -1.94 -11.97
N VAL A 102 -0.13 -1.61 -11.53
CA VAL A 102 0.88 -0.94 -12.35
C VAL A 102 2.06 -1.87 -12.54
N ARG A 103 2.49 -2.06 -13.79
CA ARG A 103 3.73 -2.80 -14.10
C ARG A 103 4.93 -1.92 -13.82
N VAL A 104 5.88 -2.42 -13.03
CA VAL A 104 7.04 -1.63 -12.58
C VAL A 104 8.00 -1.31 -13.73
N ALA A 105 8.16 -2.23 -14.68
CA ALA A 105 9.18 -2.11 -15.74
C ALA A 105 8.93 -0.95 -16.71
N ASP A 106 7.67 -0.61 -16.98
CA ASP A 106 7.28 0.39 -17.97
C ASP A 106 6.12 1.29 -17.53
N HIS A 107 5.75 1.21 -16.25
CA HIS A 107 4.72 2.02 -15.61
C HIS A 107 3.33 1.84 -16.23
N LYS A 108 3.08 0.71 -16.89
CA LYS A 108 1.78 0.44 -17.49
C LYS A 108 0.72 0.23 -16.41
N LEU A 109 -0.18 1.20 -16.27
CA LEU A 109 -1.37 1.10 -15.42
C LEU A 109 -2.49 0.32 -16.11
N GLU A 110 -3.05 -0.65 -15.41
CA GLU A 110 -4.17 -1.48 -15.88
C GLU A 110 -5.27 -1.52 -14.81
N ARG A 111 -6.50 -1.21 -15.21
CA ARG A 111 -7.69 -1.43 -14.37
C ARG A 111 -8.19 -2.85 -14.57
N LEU A 112 -8.27 -3.62 -13.49
CA LEU A 112 -8.68 -5.01 -13.53
C LEU A 112 -10.20 -5.15 -13.44
N PHE A 113 -10.84 -4.38 -12.55
CA PHE A 113 -12.29 -4.31 -12.44
C PHE A 113 -12.78 -3.04 -11.75
N SER A 114 -14.06 -2.74 -11.92
CA SER A 114 -14.74 -1.58 -11.32
C SER A 114 -15.16 -1.86 -9.88
N LEU A 115 -14.94 -0.89 -8.99
CA LEU A 115 -15.41 -0.93 -7.60
C LEU A 115 -16.70 -0.13 -7.37
N LYS A 116 -17.28 0.50 -8.42
CA LYS A 116 -18.46 1.40 -8.30
C LYS A 116 -19.67 0.77 -7.58
N ASN A 117 -19.83 -0.56 -7.66
CA ASN A 117 -20.95 -1.29 -7.05
C ASN A 117 -20.50 -2.27 -5.95
N VAL A 118 -19.23 -2.20 -5.52
CA VAL A 118 -18.72 -3.09 -4.47
C VAL A 118 -19.05 -2.44 -3.12
N ARG A 119 -19.92 -3.11 -2.35
CA ARG A 119 -20.20 -2.71 -0.96
C ARG A 119 -19.05 -3.19 -0.07
N PHE A 120 -18.19 -2.27 0.33
CA PHE A 120 -17.19 -2.52 1.35
C PHE A 120 -17.85 -2.54 2.75
N ALA A 121 -17.30 -3.36 3.63
CA ALA A 121 -17.65 -3.37 5.05
C ALA A 121 -17.25 -2.03 5.67
N ASP A 122 -18.22 -1.14 5.90
CA ASP A 122 -18.05 0.22 6.43
C ASP A 122 -17.02 1.12 5.69
N ALA A 123 -17.20 2.43 5.83
CA ALA A 123 -16.40 3.47 5.17
C ALA A 123 -14.97 3.59 5.73
N GLY A 124 -14.22 2.48 5.74
CA GLY A 124 -12.84 2.42 6.24
C GLY A 124 -12.29 1.02 6.54
N SER A 125 -13.08 -0.06 6.39
CA SER A 125 -12.64 -1.43 6.75
C SER A 125 -12.57 -2.40 5.56
N GLY A 126 -12.71 -1.90 4.33
CA GLY A 126 -12.48 -2.70 3.12
C GLY A 126 -10.99 -2.94 2.90
N TRP A 127 -10.46 -4.10 3.28
CA TRP A 127 -9.11 -4.50 2.89
C TRP A 127 -9.14 -5.17 1.51
N THR A 128 -8.22 -4.76 0.65
CA THR A 128 -7.87 -5.54 -0.54
C THR A 128 -6.43 -6.02 -0.45
N GLY A 129 -6.20 -7.27 -0.80
CA GLY A 129 -4.86 -7.83 -0.96
C GLY A 129 -4.87 -9.00 -1.91
N LEU A 130 -3.79 -9.78 -1.92
CA LEU A 130 -3.61 -10.88 -2.87
C LEU A 130 -3.56 -12.22 -2.14
N ALA A 131 -4.16 -13.23 -2.75
CA ALA A 131 -3.91 -14.63 -2.42
C ALA A 131 -2.51 -15.06 -2.91
N PRO A 132 -1.97 -16.22 -2.47
CA PRO A 132 -0.62 -16.68 -2.87
C PRO A 132 -0.41 -16.92 -4.39
N ASP A 133 -1.50 -16.96 -5.15
CA ASP A 133 -1.55 -17.06 -6.62
C ASP A 133 -1.78 -15.71 -7.33
N ASP A 134 -1.70 -14.60 -6.58
CA ASP A 134 -2.00 -13.23 -7.02
C ASP A 134 -3.47 -12.96 -7.38
N SER A 135 -4.40 -13.85 -7.00
CA SER A 135 -5.84 -13.58 -7.11
C SER A 135 -6.26 -12.47 -6.13
N PRO A 136 -7.03 -11.44 -6.55
CA PRO A 136 -7.49 -10.38 -5.65
C PRO A 136 -8.43 -10.90 -4.56
N LEU A 137 -8.11 -10.60 -3.30
CA LEU A 137 -8.97 -10.79 -2.15
C LEU A 137 -9.59 -9.44 -1.77
N VAL A 138 -10.91 -9.41 -1.60
CA VAL A 138 -11.65 -8.25 -1.11
C VAL A 138 -12.42 -8.67 0.12
N LEU A 139 -12.20 -7.99 1.26
CA LEU A 139 -13.04 -8.19 2.42
C LEU A 139 -14.42 -7.57 2.16
N ARG A 140 -15.44 -8.44 2.08
CA ARG A 140 -16.85 -8.06 1.98
C ARG A 140 -17.54 -8.50 3.26
N ASP A 141 -18.08 -7.57 4.02
CA ASP A 141 -19.00 -7.91 5.12
C ASP A 141 -20.37 -8.24 4.49
N VAL A 142 -20.75 -9.51 4.60
CA VAL A 142 -22.12 -9.96 4.39
C VAL A 142 -22.59 -10.53 5.72
N GLY A 143 -22.70 -9.66 6.73
CA GLY A 143 -23.10 -10.02 8.08
C GLY A 143 -24.42 -10.77 8.13
N SER A 144 -24.33 -12.10 8.23
CA SER A 144 -24.86 -12.84 9.37
C SER A 144 -24.01 -14.10 9.51
N GLN A 145 -23.69 -14.40 10.76
CA GLN A 145 -22.79 -15.46 11.24
C GLN A 145 -23.15 -16.79 10.56
N GLU A 146 -22.20 -17.62 10.12
CA GLU A 146 -21.35 -18.47 10.95
C GLU A 146 -20.16 -19.04 10.13
N ILE A 147 -19.00 -19.27 10.78
CA ILE A 147 -17.90 -20.05 10.21
C ILE A 147 -18.08 -21.51 10.65
N TYR A 148 -18.46 -22.39 9.73
CA TYR A 148 -18.37 -23.84 9.92
C TYR A 148 -17.02 -24.34 9.40
N ALA A 149 -16.25 -24.99 10.26
CA ALA A 149 -15.17 -25.89 9.83
C ALA A 149 -15.78 -27.29 9.65
N LEU A 150 -15.66 -27.85 8.45
CA LEU A 150 -15.97 -29.26 8.21
C LEU A 150 -14.64 -30.02 8.18
N ASP A 151 -14.39 -30.80 9.23
CA ASP A 151 -13.35 -31.82 9.19
C ASP A 151 -13.88 -33.01 8.40
N TRP A 152 -13.13 -33.42 7.38
CA TRP A 152 -13.40 -34.63 6.62
C TRP A 152 -12.49 -35.75 7.11
N GLU A 153 -13.08 -36.76 7.73
CA GLU A 153 -12.43 -38.05 7.97
C GLU A 153 -13.11 -39.12 7.10
N ALA A 154 -12.33 -39.76 6.23
CA ALA A 154 -12.76 -40.92 5.43
C ALA A 154 -12.51 -42.23 6.20
N PRO A 155 -13.34 -43.25 5.94
CA PRO A 155 -12.84 -44.41 5.18
C PRO A 155 -13.44 -44.53 3.78
#